data_AF-A0A8H8CZZ9-F1
#
_entry.id   AF-A0A8H8CZZ9-F1
#
_cell.length_a   1.000
_cell.length_b   1.000
_cell.length_c   1.000
_cell.angle_alpha   90.00
_cell.angle_beta   90.00
_cell.angle_gamma   90.00
#
_symmetry.space_group_name_H-M   'P 1'
#
loop_
_entity.id
_entity.type
_entity.pdbx_description
1 polymer ?
#
loop_
_entity_poly.entity_id
_entity_poly.type
_entity_poly.pdbx_seq_one_letter_code
_entity_poly.pdbx_strand_id
1 'polypeptide(L)'
;MGGPDPFRKDREMFKKRKDTVQNKCFELVRCSGAQVYLLIKHPERGCFEFNSEAEPPHLESQEFVERKGMMDFVKSPRQKRKLEKLIGEYLKKRDDLRRTLVVPEAPKLV
;
A
#
# COMPACT_ATOMS: atom_id res chain seq x y z
N MET A 1 4.62 13.52 -34.66
CA MET A 1 3.95 12.34 -34.10
C MET A 1 5.01 11.35 -33.66
N GLY A 2 5.42 11.39 -32.39
CA GLY A 2 6.40 10.42 -31.86
C GLY A 2 5.70 9.06 -31.71
N GLY A 3 6.17 8.06 -32.48
CA GLY A 3 5.68 6.69 -32.37
C GLY A 3 5.94 6.08 -30.99
N PRO A 4 5.42 4.87 -30.73
CA PRO A 4 5.67 4.17 -29.48
C PRO A 4 7.18 4.05 -29.21
N ASP A 5 7.64 4.47 -28.04
CA ASP A 5 9.04 4.32 -27.64
C ASP A 5 9.40 2.82 -27.62
N PRO A 6 10.29 2.34 -28.51
CA PRO A 6 10.61 0.93 -28.63
C PRO A 6 11.23 0.35 -27.36
N PHE A 7 11.86 1.18 -26.53
CA PHE A 7 12.56 0.76 -25.31
C PHE A 7 11.70 0.89 -24.05
N ARG A 8 10.44 1.30 -24.17
CA ARG A 8 9.54 1.52 -23.03
C ARG A 8 9.39 0.27 -22.16
N LYS A 9 9.15 -0.89 -22.78
CA LYS A 9 8.97 -2.16 -22.07
C LYS A 9 10.21 -2.52 -21.26
N ASP A 10 11.39 -2.39 -21.86
CA ASP A 10 12.63 -2.71 -21.17
C ASP A 10 12.89 -1.73 -20.02
N ARG A 11 12.51 -0.44 -20.17
CA ARG A 11 12.64 0.56 -19.08
C ARG A 11 11.72 0.22 -17.91
N GLU A 12 10.48 -0.16 -18.20
CA GLU A 12 9.55 -0.62 -17.18
C GLU A 12 10.04 -1.90 -16.49
N MET A 13 10.61 -2.86 -17.23
CA MET A 13 11.17 -4.08 -16.66
C MET A 13 12.40 -3.81 -15.79
N PHE A 14 13.33 -2.98 -16.27
CA PHE A 14 14.51 -2.59 -15.50
C PHE A 14 14.11 -1.90 -14.20
N LYS A 15 13.17 -0.94 -14.26
CA LYS A 15 12.62 -0.26 -13.09
C LYS A 15 12.01 -1.24 -12.09
N LYS A 16 11.13 -2.13 -12.53
CA LYS A 16 10.50 -3.15 -11.68
C LYS A 16 11.52 -4.07 -10.99
N ARG A 17 12.56 -4.50 -11.73
CA ARG A 17 13.62 -5.36 -11.18
C ARG A 17 14.47 -4.60 -10.16
N LYS A 18 14.88 -3.37 -10.49
CA LYS A 18 15.61 -2.47 -9.57
C LYS A 18 14.85 -2.27 -8.27
N ASP A 19 13.56 -1.92 -8.35
CA ASP A 19 12.71 -1.68 -7.18
C ASP A 19 12.55 -2.95 -6.34
N THR A 20 12.40 -4.12 -6.97
CA THR A 20 12.34 -5.42 -6.26
C THR A 20 13.63 -5.70 -5.47
N VAL A 21 14.80 -5.50 -6.09
CA VAL A 21 16.09 -5.75 -5.42
C VAL A 21 16.29 -4.79 -4.25
N GLN A 22 15.96 -3.51 -4.46
CA GLN A 22 16.03 -2.50 -3.40
C GLN A 22 15.12 -2.84 -2.21
N ASN A 23 13.88 -3.27 -2.46
CA ASN A 23 12.95 -3.68 -1.39
C ASN A 23 13.49 -4.86 -0.58
N LYS A 24 14.10 -5.86 -1.25
CA LYS A 24 14.73 -6.98 -0.55
C LYS A 24 15.91 -6.54 0.32
N CYS A 25 16.69 -5.55 -0.11
CA CYS A 25 17.75 -4.98 0.72
C CYS A 25 17.17 -4.32 1.98
N PHE A 26 16.08 -3.55 1.86
CA PHE A 26 15.37 -3.01 3.04
C PHE A 26 14.85 -4.11 3.98
N GLU A 27 14.24 -5.16 3.43
CA GLU A 27 13.78 -6.31 4.23
C GLU A 27 14.93 -7.01 4.95
N LEU A 28 16.07 -7.21 4.28
CA LEU A 28 17.27 -7.78 4.90
C LEU A 28 17.77 -6.93 6.06
N VAL A 29 17.90 -5.62 5.87
CA VAL A 29 18.30 -4.69 6.94
C VAL A 29 17.33 -4.81 8.12
N ARG A 30 16.03 -4.82 7.86
CA ARG A 30 15.00 -4.91 8.91
C ARG A 30 15.00 -6.24 9.66
N CYS A 31 15.18 -7.36 8.97
CA CYS A 31 15.09 -8.70 9.56
C CYS A 31 16.39 -9.13 10.25
N SER A 32 17.55 -8.73 9.71
CA SER A 32 18.85 -9.18 10.20
C SER A 32 19.60 -8.13 11.01
N GLY A 33 19.17 -6.87 10.98
CA GLY A 33 19.92 -5.75 11.57
C GLY A 33 21.25 -5.48 10.87
N ALA A 34 21.52 -6.12 9.72
CA ALA A 34 22.76 -5.95 8.98
C ALA A 34 22.78 -4.62 8.21
N GLN A 35 23.97 -4.04 8.11
CA GLN A 35 24.25 -2.94 7.19
C GLN A 35 24.35 -3.50 5.77
N VAL A 36 23.63 -2.89 4.83
CA VAL A 36 23.55 -3.36 3.44
C VAL A 36 23.83 -2.21 2.48
N TYR A 37 24.77 -2.46 1.58
CA TYR A 37 25.10 -1.58 0.48
C TYR A 37 24.87 -2.31 -0.86
N LEU A 38 24.19 -1.65 -1.79
CA LEU A 38 23.87 -2.17 -3.12
C LEU A 38 24.22 -1.13 -4.17
N LEU A 39 25.04 -1.53 -5.14
CA LEU A 39 25.39 -0.70 -6.29
C LEU A 39 25.07 -1.45 -7.58
N ILE A 40 24.12 -0.92 -8.35
CA ILE A 40 23.75 -1.44 -9.67
C ILE A 40 24.32 -0.49 -10.73
N LYS A 41 25.36 -0.92 -11.42
CA LYS A 41 25.89 -0.22 -12.59
C LYS A 41 25.26 -0.80 -13.86
N HIS A 42 24.40 -0.04 -14.51
CA HIS A 42 23.85 -0.42 -15.82
C HIS A 42 24.39 0.51 -16.91
N PRO A 43 25.10 -0.01 -17.93
CA PRO A 43 25.83 0.82 -18.89
C PRO A 43 24.93 1.81 -19.64
N GLU A 44 23.70 1.39 -19.98
CA GLU A 44 22.76 2.22 -20.75
C GLU A 44 21.71 2.95 -19.90
N ARG A 45 21.57 2.60 -18.61
CA ARG A 45 20.38 2.97 -17.79
C ARG A 45 20.71 3.65 -16.47
N GLY A 46 21.99 3.91 -16.25
CA GLY A 46 22.48 4.67 -15.11
C GLY A 46 23.02 3.77 -13.99
N CYS A 47 23.59 4.45 -13.00
CA CYS A 47 24.07 3.84 -11.77
C CYS A 47 23.02 4.06 -10.68
N PHE A 48 22.70 3.01 -9.93
CA PHE A 48 21.81 3.07 -8.79
C PHE A 48 22.55 2.62 -7.54
N GLU A 49 22.49 3.44 -6.50
CA GLU A 49 23.13 3.19 -5.23
C GLU A 49 22.06 3.14 -4.13
N PHE A 50 22.16 2.13 -3.27
CA PHE A 50 21.39 2.00 -2.06
C PHE A 50 22.37 1.75 -0.92
N ASN A 51 22.26 2.57 0.12
CA ASN A 51 23.04 2.47 1.33
C ASN A 51 22.08 2.53 2.52
N SER A 52 22.09 1.49 3.35
CA SER A 52 21.24 1.41 4.54
C SER A 52 21.58 2.45 5.61
N GLU A 53 22.79 3.03 5.56
CA GLU A 53 23.27 4.03 6.51
C GLU A 53 23.21 5.46 5.99
N ALA A 54 23.00 5.64 4.68
CA ALA A 54 22.82 6.98 4.13
C ALA A 54 21.50 7.56 4.66
N GLU A 55 21.51 8.84 5.05
CA GLU A 55 20.27 9.56 5.31
C GLU A 55 19.34 9.36 4.09
N PRO A 56 18.11 8.86 4.30
CA PRO A 56 17.22 8.60 3.19
C PRO A 56 17.02 9.91 2.43
N PRO A 57 17.27 9.97 1.11
CA PRO A 57 16.98 11.17 0.33
C PRO A 57 15.48 11.42 0.46
N HIS A 58 15.10 12.46 1.22
CA HIS A 58 13.74 12.77 1.68
C HIS A 58 12.68 11.84 1.06
N LEU A 59 12.55 10.64 1.63
CA LEU A 59 11.43 9.78 1.32
C LEU A 59 10.21 10.61 1.68
N GLU A 60 9.40 10.98 0.68
CA GLU A 60 8.02 11.38 0.92
C GLU A 60 7.50 10.38 1.95
N SER A 61 7.19 10.90 3.15
CA SER A 61 6.91 10.08 4.33
C SER A 61 5.94 8.96 3.97
N GLN A 62 6.03 7.79 4.61
CA GLN A 62 5.02 6.74 4.43
C GLN A 62 3.59 7.31 4.52
N GLU A 63 3.38 8.31 5.37
CA GLU A 63 2.14 9.09 5.44
C GLU A 63 1.72 9.73 4.11
N PHE A 64 2.65 10.26 3.31
CA PHE A 64 2.37 10.87 2.02
C PHE A 64 1.98 9.83 0.96
N VAL A 65 2.65 8.67 0.95
CA VAL A 65 2.32 7.54 0.07
C VAL A 65 0.97 6.93 0.44
N GLU A 66 0.71 6.76 1.74
CA GLU A 66 -0.58 6.30 2.27
C GLU A 66 -1.71 7.30 2.01
N ARG A 67 -1.47 8.60 2.22
CA ARG A 67 -2.44 9.66 1.90
C ARG A 67 -2.72 9.73 0.41
N LYS A 68 -1.72 9.56 -0.45
CA LYS A 68 -1.90 9.50 -1.91
C LYS A 68 -2.70 8.27 -2.31
N GLY A 69 -2.39 7.09 -1.74
CA GLY A 69 -3.17 5.87 -1.94
C GLY A 69 -4.61 5.98 -1.46
N MET A 70 -4.86 6.61 -0.29
CA MET A 70 -6.20 6.93 0.20
C MET A 70 -6.93 7.90 -0.74
N MET A 71 -6.26 8.95 -1.21
CA MET A 71 -6.83 9.92 -2.15
C MET A 71 -7.22 9.26 -3.48
N ASP A 72 -6.39 8.35 -4.00
CA ASP A 72 -6.67 7.61 -5.22
C ASP A 72 -7.84 6.61 -5.04
N PHE A 73 -7.94 5.98 -3.86
CA PHE A 73 -9.06 5.12 -3.50
C PHE A 73 -10.38 5.91 -3.38
N VAL A 74 -10.35 7.09 -2.75
CA VAL A 74 -11.50 8.00 -2.63
C VAL A 74 -11.95 8.54 -3.98
N LYS A 75 -11.01 8.80 -4.90
CA LYS A 75 -11.31 9.28 -6.26
C LYS A 75 -11.88 8.21 -7.19
N SER A 76 -11.73 6.93 -6.89
CA SER A 76 -12.26 5.83 -7.71
C SER A 76 -13.77 5.62 -7.46
N PRO A 77 -14.67 6.00 -8.40
CA PRO A 77 -16.11 5.94 -8.15
C PRO A 77 -16.62 4.51 -7.95
N ARG A 78 -15.91 3.52 -8.51
CA ARG A 78 -16.24 2.10 -8.36
C ARG A 78 -15.87 1.57 -6.97
N GLN A 79 -14.75 1.98 -6.41
CA GLN A 79 -14.31 1.54 -5.08
C GLN A 79 -15.13 2.21 -3.98
N LYS A 80 -15.45 3.51 -4.14
CA LYS A 80 -16.36 4.23 -3.24
C LYS A 80 -17.72 3.53 -3.12
N ARG A 81 -18.36 3.17 -4.25
CA ARG A 81 -19.63 2.44 -4.25
C ARG A 81 -19.57 1.07 -3.58
N LYS A 82 -18.45 0.34 -3.71
CA LYS A 82 -18.27 -0.96 -3.04
C LYS A 82 -18.18 -0.78 -1.52
N LEU A 83 -17.43 0.24 -1.07
CA LEU A 83 -17.31 0.56 0.34
C LEU A 83 -18.64 1.00 0.95
N GLU A 84 -19.40 1.86 0.26
CA GLU A 84 -20.75 2.29 0.68
C GLU A 84 -21.71 1.10 0.87
N LYS A 85 -21.68 0.12 -0.05
CA LYS A 85 -22.47 -1.12 0.08
C LYS A 85 -22.07 -1.93 1.31
N LEU A 86 -20.77 -2.13 1.51
CA LEU A 86 -20.24 -2.88 2.67
C LEU A 86 -20.62 -2.22 4.00
N ILE A 87 -20.54 -0.88 4.08
CA ILE A 87 -20.96 -0.14 5.28
C ILE A 87 -22.46 -0.30 5.51
N GLY A 88 -23.28 -0.20 4.46
CA GLY A 88 -24.73 -0.43 4.56
C GLY A 88 -25.09 -1.84 5.06
N GLU A 89 -24.41 -2.87 4.54
CA GLU A 89 -24.60 -4.25 5.00
C GLU A 89 -24.19 -4.45 6.47
N TYR A 90 -23.08 -3.83 6.89
CA TYR A 90 -22.62 -3.90 8.28
C TYR A 90 -23.62 -3.24 9.23
N LEU A 91 -24.11 -2.05 8.89
CA LEU A 91 -25.10 -1.33 9.71
C LEU A 91 -26.41 -2.11 9.81
N LYS A 92 -26.88 -2.68 8.69
CA LYS A 92 -28.08 -3.52 8.68
C LYS A 92 -27.93 -4.74 9.58
N LYS A 93 -26.81 -5.47 9.49
CA LYS A 93 -26.51 -6.61 10.39
C LYS A 93 -26.47 -6.19 11.85
N ARG A 94 -25.90 -5.02 12.16
CA ARG A 94 -25.83 -4.49 13.52
C ARG A 94 -27.22 -4.16 14.07
N ASP A 95 -28.08 -3.57 13.26
CA ASP A 95 -29.45 -3.24 13.66
C ASP A 95 -30.31 -4.49 13.83
N ASP A 96 -30.15 -5.48 12.97
CA ASP A 96 -30.82 -6.78 13.10
C ASP A 96 -30.39 -7.49 14.39
N LEU A 97 -29.10 -7.50 14.72
CA LEU A 97 -28.58 -8.02 16.00
C LEU A 97 -29.13 -7.28 17.23
N ARG A 98 -29.32 -5.96 17.14
CA ARG A 98 -29.92 -5.17 18.22
C ARG A 98 -31.40 -5.50 18.40
N ARG A 99 -32.13 -5.78 17.32
CA ARG A 99 -33.55 -6.17 17.36
C ARG A 99 -33.76 -7.57 17.92
N THR A 100 -32.80 -8.47 17.78
CA THR A 100 -32.87 -9.82 18.37
C THR A 100 -32.53 -9.84 19.86
N LEU A 101 -31.94 -8.78 20.41
CA LEU A 101 -31.60 -8.65 21.83
C LEU A 101 -32.69 -7.92 22.64
N VAL A 102 -33.97 -8.17 22.34
CA VAL A 102 -35.05 -7.78 23.25
C VAL A 102 -34.96 -8.69 24.48
N VAL A 103 -34.42 -8.13 25.56
CA VAL A 103 -34.32 -8.76 26.88
C VAL A 103 -35.74 -9.06 27.37
N PRO A 104 -36.11 -10.31 27.72
CA PRO A 104 -37.38 -10.57 28.39
C PRO A 104 -37.37 -9.84 29.74
N GLU A 105 -38.41 -9.04 30.01
CA GLU A 105 -38.59 -8.39 31.32
C GLU A 105 -38.49 -9.44 32.43
N ALA A 106 -37.60 -9.19 33.39
CA ALA A 106 -37.43 -10.07 34.55
C ALA A 106 -38.76 -10.18 35.31
N PRO A 107 -39.19 -11.40 35.71
CA PRO A 107 -40.43 -11.56 36.45
C PRO A 107 -40.33 -10.82 37.79
N LYS A 108 -41.32 -9.97 38.07
CA LYS A 108 -41.46 -9.30 39.37
C LYS A 108 -41.71 -10.38 40.42
N LEU A 109 -40.76 -10.52 41.35
CA LEU A 109 -40.90 -11.37 42.54
C LEU A 109 -42.02 -10.78 43.41
N VAL A 110 -43.08 -11.56 43.62
CA VAL A 110 -44.14 -11.32 44.61
C VAL A 110 -43.84 -12.16 45.84
#